data_AF-A0A7Z0MPN1-F1
#
_entry.id   AF-A0A7Z0MPN1-F1
#
_cell.length_a   1.000
_cell.length_b   1.000
_cell.length_c   1.000
_cell.angle_alpha   90.00
_cell.angle_beta   90.00
_cell.angle_gamma   90.00
#
_symmetry.space_group_name_H-M   'P 1'
#
loop_
_entity.id
_entity.type
_entity.pdbx_description
1 polymer ?
#
loop_
_entity_poly.entity_id
_entity_poly.type
_entity_poly.pdbx_seq_one_letter_code
_entity_poly.pdbx_strand_id
1 'polypeptide(L)' 'MADRPEYIGPYNQLDNCINIYPQVAQTFMHKTASQLPWQKKIPSLEAMQLISVQQVMDKVATVLSSTMN' A
#
# COMPACT_ATOMS: atom_id res chain seq x y z
N MET A 1 7.65 6.41 -5.69
CA MET A 1 6.89 5.52 -6.59
C MET A 1 5.97 4.64 -5.76
N ALA A 2 4.81 4.25 -6.28
CA ALA A 2 3.95 3.25 -5.64
C ALA A 2 3.90 1.98 -6.48
N ASP A 3 4.07 0.85 -5.80
CA ASP A 3 4.10 -0.49 -6.37
C ASP A 3 3.06 -1.37 -5.68
N ARG A 4 2.61 -2.42 -6.39
CA ARG A 4 1.64 -3.38 -5.90
C ARG A 4 2.31 -4.37 -4.94
N PRO A 5 1.83 -4.50 -3.68
CA PRO A 5 2.45 -5.39 -2.72
C PRO A 5 2.41 -6.86 -3.16
N GLU A 6 1.44 -7.26 -4.00
CA GLU A 6 1.32 -8.63 -4.49
C GLU A 6 2.52 -9.09 -5.34
N TYR A 7 3.35 -8.16 -5.84
CA TYR A 7 4.51 -8.47 -6.68
C TYR A 7 5.85 -8.22 -6.01
N ILE A 8 5.90 -7.36 -4.99
CA ILE A 8 7.16 -6.89 -4.39
C ILE A 8 7.14 -6.90 -2.86
N GLY A 9 6.00 -7.21 -2.24
CA GLY A 9 5.86 -7.26 -0.80
C GLY A 9 6.65 -8.41 -0.17
N PRO A 10 6.90 -8.38 1.14
CA PRO A 10 7.66 -9.42 1.81
C PRO A 10 6.89 -10.76 1.79
N TYR A 11 7.64 -11.85 1.59
CA TYR A 11 7.09 -13.21 1.51
C TYR A 11 6.28 -13.58 2.76
N ASN A 12 5.07 -14.11 2.59
CA ASN A 12 4.12 -14.46 3.66
C ASN A 12 3.76 -13.31 4.62
N GLN A 13 3.92 -12.05 4.21
CA GLN A 13 3.67 -10.88 5.07
C GLN A 13 2.90 -9.76 4.34
N LEU A 14 2.15 -10.09 3.27
CA LEU A 14 1.39 -9.10 2.50
C LEU A 14 0.37 -8.35 3.36
N ASP A 15 -0.28 -9.04 4.31
CA ASP A 15 -1.27 -8.44 5.21
C ASP A 15 -0.66 -7.42 6.18
N ASN A 16 0.66 -7.49 6.39
CA ASN A 16 1.40 -6.57 7.25
C ASN A 16 1.87 -5.32 6.49
N CYS A 17 1.62 -5.23 5.18
CA CYS A 17 1.92 -4.05 4.38
C CYS A 17 0.82 -2.99 4.49
N ILE A 18 1.22 -1.72 4.42
CA ILE A 18 0.29 -0.62 4.17
C ILE A 18 0.16 -0.49 2.64
N ASN A 19 -1.00 -0.86 2.10
CA ASN A 19 -1.25 -0.81 0.66
C ASN A 19 -1.95 0.51 0.26
N ILE A 20 -1.17 1.51 -0.14
CA ILE A 20 -1.70 2.77 -0.69
C ILE A 20 -1.86 2.74 -2.23
N TYR A 21 -1.48 1.67 -2.91
CA TYR A 21 -1.46 1.63 -4.37
C TYR A 21 -2.82 2.00 -5.00
N PRO A 22 -3.97 1.50 -4.50
CA PRO A 22 -5.28 1.92 -5.01
C PRO A 22 -5.56 3.42 -4.87
N GLN A 23 -5.16 4.01 -3.73
CA GLN A 23 -5.32 5.44 -3.49
C GLN A 23 -4.43 6.25 -4.44
N VAL A 24 -3.17 5.84 -4.62
CA VAL A 24 -2.24 6.48 -5.57
C VAL A 24 -2.76 6.39 -7.00
N ALA A 25 -3.30 5.24 -7.41
CA ALA A 25 -3.90 5.05 -8.74
C ALA A 25 -5.05 6.05 -8.96
N GLN A 26 -5.92 6.19 -7.97
CA GLN A 26 -7.04 7.11 -8.05
C GLN A 26 -6.58 8.57 -8.07
N THR A 27 -5.64 8.94 -7.20
CA THR A 27 -5.16 10.33 -7.03
C THR A 27 -4.37 10.81 -8.24
N PHE A 28 -3.40 10.03 -8.73
CA PHE A 28 -2.44 10.50 -9.73
C PHE A 28 -2.72 9.99 -11.14
N MET A 29 -3.41 8.86 -11.29
CA MET A 29 -3.71 8.28 -12.61
C MET A 29 -5.19 8.42 -12.99
N HIS A 30 -6.02 8.92 -12.08
CA HIS A 30 -7.49 9.03 -12.24
C HIS A 30 -8.14 7.72 -12.67
N LYS A 31 -7.62 6.61 -12.14
CA LYS A 31 -8.03 5.24 -12.47
C LYS A 31 -8.05 4.39 -11.21
N THR A 32 -8.92 3.40 -11.17
CA THR A 32 -8.84 2.35 -10.16
C THR A 32 -7.60 1.48 -10.41
N ALA A 33 -7.12 0.78 -9.38
CA ALA A 33 -6.02 -0.17 -9.55
C ALA A 33 -6.32 -1.23 -10.62
N SER A 34 -7.56 -1.70 -10.74
CA SER A 34 -7.96 -2.71 -11.74
C SER A 34 -7.90 -2.21 -13.19
N GLN A 35 -7.95 -0.90 -13.42
CA GLN A 35 -7.83 -0.28 -14.75
C GLN A 35 -6.38 -0.05 -15.20
N LEU A 36 -5.40 -0.23 -14.30
CA LEU A 36 -3.99 -0.08 -14.64
C LEU A 36 -3.42 -1.39 -15.21
N PRO A 37 -2.49 -1.32 -16.18
CA PRO A 37 -1.82 -2.51 -16.72
C PRO A 37 -1.17 -3.36 -15.63
N TRP A 38 -1.01 -4.65 -15.93
CA TRP A 38 -0.30 -5.58 -15.06
C TRP A 38 1.08 -5.04 -14.70
N GLN A 39 1.45 -5.15 -13.41
CA GLN A 39 2.70 -4.65 -12.84
C GLN A 39 3.01 -3.16 -13.08
N LYS A 40 2.01 -2.32 -13.40
CA LYS A 40 2.21 -0.89 -13.59
C LYS A 40 2.72 -0.23 -12.31
N LYS A 41 3.95 0.28 -12.32
CA LYS A 41 4.45 1.20 -11.30
C LYS A 41 3.86 2.59 -11.49
N ILE A 42 3.52 3.27 -10.39
CA ILE A 42 3.04 4.66 -10.45
C ILE A 42 4.18 5.60 -10.03
N PRO A 43 4.74 6.39 -10.97
CA PRO A 43 5.84 7.30 -10.68
C PRO A 43 5.31 8.59 -10.04
N SER A 44 5.09 8.56 -8.73
CA SER A 44 4.85 9.77 -7.92
C SER A 44 5.85 9.82 -6.77
N LEU A 45 6.44 11.00 -6.58
CA LEU A 45 7.29 11.31 -5.42
C LEU A 45 6.44 11.61 -4.19
N GLU A 46 5.22 12.11 -4.39
CA GLU A 46 4.25 12.43 -3.36
C GLU A 46 3.45 11.20 -2.87
N ALA A 47 3.56 10.04 -3.53
CA ALA A 47 2.82 8.83 -3.15
C ALA A 47 2.98 8.48 -1.67
N MET A 48 4.20 8.60 -1.11
CA MET A 48 4.46 8.30 0.29
C MET A 48 3.82 9.31 1.25
N GLN A 49 3.52 10.52 0.79
CA GLN A 49 2.83 11.54 1.58
C GLN A 49 1.35 11.19 1.83
N LEU A 50 0.80 10.23 1.06
CA LEU A 50 -0.54 9.70 1.29
C LEU A 50 -0.60 8.72 2.48
N ILE A 51 0.54 8.32 3.04
CA ILE A 51 0.61 7.52 4.26
C ILE A 51 0.63 8.46 5.46
N SER A 52 -0.43 8.43 6.25
CA SER A 52 -0.52 9.17 7.51
C SER A 52 0.13 8.40 8.67
N VAL A 53 0.56 9.14 9.70
CA VAL A 53 1.04 8.54 10.96
C VAL A 53 -0.03 7.64 11.58
N GLN A 54 -1.31 8.03 11.53
CA GLN A 54 -2.40 7.24 12.09
C GLN A 54 -2.50 5.86 11.42
N GLN A 55 -2.45 5.79 10.08
CA GLN A 55 -2.47 4.51 9.36
C GLN A 55 -1.30 3.59 9.75
N VAL A 56 -0.13 4.18 10.02
CA VAL A 56 1.03 3.42 10.51
C VAL A 56 0.76 2.89 11.92
N MET A 57 0.28 3.74 12.82
CA MET A 57 -0.03 3.33 14.20
C MET A 57 -1.11 2.24 14.25
N ASP A 58 -2.15 2.34 13.42
CA ASP A 58 -3.22 1.34 13.32
C ASP A 58 -2.68 -0.01 12.81
N LYS A 59 -1.79 0.02 11.82
CA LYS A 59 -1.15 -1.20 11.30
C LYS A 59 -0.26 -1.84 12.36
N VAL A 60 0.56 -1.06 13.07
CA VAL A 60 1.42 -1.54 14.17
C VAL A 60 0.57 -2.18 15.26
N ALA A 61 -0.50 -1.52 15.70
CA ALA A 61 -1.43 -2.07 16.69
C ALA A 61 -2.02 -3.41 16.23
N THR A 62 -2.48 -3.50 14.97
CA THR A 62 -3.02 -4.73 14.38
C THR A 62 -2.01 -5.88 14.43
N VAL A 63 -0.75 -5.63 14.03
CA VAL A 63 0.30 -6.66 14.01
C VAL A 63 0.65 -7.13 15.42
N LEU A 64 0.79 -6.21 16.36
CA LEU A 64 1.14 -6.55 17.74
C LEU A 64 0.02 -7.27 18.48
N SER A 65 -1.24 -6.88 18.26
CA SER A 65 -2.41 -7.58 18.83
C SER A 65 -2.59 -8.99 18.25
N SER A 66 -2.25 -9.20 16.98
CA SER A 66 -2.34 -10.51 16.32
C SER A 66 -1.29 -11.52 16.82
N THR A 67 -0.22 -11.04 17.45
CA THR A 67 0.87 -11.89 18.00
C THR A 67 0.56 -12.37 19.44
N MET A 68 -0.50 -11.83 20.06
CA MET A 68 -0.89 -12.16 21.45
C MET A 68 -1.95 -13.28 21.57
N ASN A 69 -2.25 -13.99 20.47
CA ASN A 69 -3.09 -15.18 20.44
C ASN A 69 -2.28 -16.39 19.96
#